data_AF-W1XGA2-F1
#
_entry.id   AF-W1XGA2-F1
#
_cell.length_a   1.000
_cell.length_b   1.000
_cell.length_c   1.000
_cell.angle_alpha   90.00
_cell.angle_beta   90.00
_cell.angle_gamma   90.00
#
_symmetry.space_group_name_H-M   'P 1'
#
loop_
_entity.id
_entity.type
_entity.pdbx_description
1 polymer ?
#
loop_
_entity_poly.entity_id
_entity_poly.type
_entity_poly.pdbx_seq_one_letter_code
_entity_poly.pdbx_strand_id
1 'polypeptide(L)' 'MKKLTLPKDFLWGGAVAAHQVEGGWNKGGKGPSICDV' A
#
# COMPACT_ATOMS: atom_id res chain seq x y z
N MET A 1 -17.28 -24.71 17.47
CA MET A 1 -16.87 -23.54 16.64
C MET A 1 -16.77 -23.99 15.19
N LYS A 2 -17.22 -23.18 14.22
CA LYS A 2 -17.22 -23.55 12.80
C LYS A 2 -15.89 -23.11 12.17
N LYS A 3 -15.24 -24.00 11.41
CA LYS A 3 -13.98 -23.70 10.71
C LYS A 3 -14.28 -22.93 9.43
N LEU A 4 -13.66 -21.75 9.27
CA LEU A 4 -13.66 -21.01 8.00
C LEU A 4 -12.47 -21.47 7.16
N THR A 5 -12.72 -21.76 5.89
CA THR A 5 -11.69 -22.12 4.90
C THR A 5 -11.90 -21.24 3.68
N LEU A 6 -10.83 -20.57 3.23
CA LEU A 6 -10.85 -19.78 2.00
C LEU A 6 -10.60 -20.66 0.76
N PRO A 7 -10.93 -20.19 -0.45
CA PRO A 7 -10.59 -20.87 -1.69
C PRO A 7 -9.09 -21.20 -1.79
N LYS A 8 -8.73 -22.27 -2.53
CA LYS A 8 -7.34 -22.71 -2.68
C LYS A 8 -6.45 -21.68 -3.37
N ASP A 9 -7.04 -20.87 -4.23
CA ASP A 9 -6.44 -19.83 -5.05
C ASP A 9 -6.60 -18.43 -4.45
N PHE A 10 -6.98 -18.34 -3.18
CA PHE A 10 -7.08 -17.06 -2.49
C PHE A 10 -5.71 -16.37 -2.42
N LEU A 11 -5.64 -15.15 -2.94
CA LEU A 11 -4.41 -14.36 -2.95
C LEU A 11 -4.21 -13.65 -1.61
N TRP A 12 -3.29 -14.18 -0.81
CA TRP A 12 -2.85 -13.52 0.41
C TRP A 12 -1.73 -12.53 0.11
N GLY A 13 -1.84 -11.33 0.67
CA GLY A 13 -0.83 -10.31 0.54
C GLY A 13 -1.05 -9.16 1.51
N GLY A 14 -0.11 -8.22 1.49
CA GLY A 14 -0.23 -6.92 2.15
C GLY A 14 -0.24 -5.80 1.12
N ALA A 15 -0.68 -4.62 1.51
CA ALA A 15 -0.69 -3.43 0.68
C ALA A 15 -0.14 -2.23 1.44
N VAL A 16 0.60 -1.38 0.74
CA VAL A 16 1.09 -0.08 1.22
C VAL A 16 0.83 0.95 0.13
N ALA A 17 0.61 2.21 0.50
CA ALA A 17 0.52 3.32 -0.43
C ALA A 17 1.83 4.11 -0.46
N ALA A 18 2.19 4.64 -1.63
CA ALA A 18 3.42 5.38 -1.89
C ALA A 18 3.74 6.43 -0.81
N HIS A 19 2.78 7.30 -0.50
CA HIS A 19 2.97 8.37 0.50
C HIS A 19 3.30 7.86 1.91
N GLN A 20 2.90 6.63 2.26
CA GLN A 20 3.16 6.08 3.60
C GLN A 20 4.60 5.61 3.78
N VAL A 21 5.30 5.26 2.70
CA VAL A 21 6.56 4.50 2.79
C VAL A 21 7.68 4.94 1.85
N GLU A 22 7.39 5.60 0.72
CA GLU A 22 8.44 5.95 -0.26
C GLU A 22 9.35 7.09 0.23
N GLY A 23 8.79 8.04 0.99
CA GLY A 23 9.50 9.25 1.36
C GLY A 23 9.86 10.07 0.12
N GLY A 24 11.05 10.69 0.10
CA GLY A 24 11.59 11.34 -1.10
C GLY A 24 10.67 12.39 -1.74
N TRP A 25 9.78 13.02 -0.97
CA TRP A 25 8.62 13.73 -1.52
C TRP A 25 8.96 14.88 -2.47
N ASN A 26 10.17 15.44 -2.33
CA ASN A 26 10.74 16.54 -3.13
C ASN A 26 11.99 16.13 -3.94
N LYS A 27 12.20 14.83 -4.18
CA LYS A 27 13.37 14.32 -4.92
C LYS A 27 12.96 13.86 -6.33
N GLY A 28 13.94 13.74 -7.23
CA GLY A 28 13.76 13.13 -8.54
C GLY A 28 12.76 13.82 -9.48
N GLY A 29 12.44 15.10 -9.24
CA GLY A 29 11.43 15.82 -10.01
C GLY A 29 9.99 15.51 -9.64
N LYS A 30 9.73 14.80 -8.53
CA LYS A 30 8.37 14.60 -7.99
C LYS A 30 7.75 15.96 -7.63
N GLY A 31 6.57 16.21 -8.17
CA GLY A 31 5.72 17.35 -7.77
C GLY A 31 5.01 17.10 -6.43
N PRO A 32 4.64 18.16 -5.70
CA PRO A 32 3.84 18.03 -4.48
C PRO A 32 2.47 17.40 -4.76
N SER A 33 2.06 16.49 -3.90
CA SER A 33 0.70 15.95 -3.81
C SER A 33 -0.06 16.63 -2.69
N ILE A 34 -1.39 16.41 -2.60
CA ILE A 34 -2.20 16.96 -1.50
C ILE A 34 -1.72 16.51 -0.11
N CYS A 35 -1.07 15.35 -0.01
CA CYS A 35 -0.54 14.84 1.24
C CYS A 35 0.78 15.51 1.66
N ASP A 36 1.43 16.27 0.76
CA ASP A 36 2.71 16.96 1.01
C ASP A 36 2.52 18.43 1.45
N VAL A 37 1.30 18.98 1.38
CA VAL A 37 0.96 20.38 1.69
C VAL A 37 0.62 20.57 3.16
#